data_AF-A0A519J392-F1
#
_entry.id   AF-A0A519J392-F1
#
_cell.length_a   1.000
_cell.length_b   1.000
_cell.length_c   1.000
_cell.angle_alpha   90.00
_cell.angle_beta   90.00
_cell.angle_gamma   90.00
#
_symmetry.space_group_name_H-M   'P 1'
#
loop_
_entity.id
_entity.type
_entity.pdbx_description
1 polymer ?
#
loop_
_entity_poly.entity_id
_entity_poly.type
_entity_poly.pdbx_seq_one_letter_code
_entity_poly.pdbx_strand_id
1 'polypeptide(L)'
;MPTWVRYCLLLAMAAWSFWYFGRMLATGLRTGRLIDSRPPDGVPVTRESKPFGFWLAMAISGLMIVGTIYLAVLLTGHLIGYWEAGL
;
A
#
# COMPACT_ATOMS: atom_id res chain seq x y z
N MET A 1 15.71 1.42 22.54
CA MET A 1 15.82 1.75 21.10
C MET A 1 15.53 3.24 20.96
N PRO A 2 16.39 4.04 20.30
CA PRO A 2 16.17 5.48 20.18
C PRO A 2 14.88 5.80 19.42
N THR A 3 14.15 6.84 19.83
CA THR A 3 12.87 7.26 19.25
C THR A 3 12.97 7.58 17.76
N TRP A 4 14.08 8.22 17.35
CA TRP A 4 14.35 8.51 15.94
C TRP A 4 14.47 7.24 15.08
N VAL A 5 15.09 6.17 15.61
CA VAL A 5 15.19 4.88 14.90
C VAL A 5 13.81 4.28 14.69
N ARG A 6 12.93 4.37 15.69
CA ARG A 6 11.54 3.89 15.59
C ARG A 6 10.78 4.63 14.49
N TYR A 7 10.92 5.96 14.40
CA TYR A 7 10.26 6.75 13.36
C TYR A 7 10.81 6.44 11.95
N CYS A 8 12.13 6.29 11.81
CA CYS A 8 12.74 5.88 10.54
C CYS A 8 12.21 4.52 10.06
N LEU A 9 12.08 3.54 10.96
CA LEU A 9 11.53 2.23 10.62
C LEU A 9 10.04 2.30 10.23
N LEU A 10 9.24 3.08 10.96
CA LEU A 10 7.82 3.28 10.62
C LEU A 10 7.65 3.94 9.26
N LEU A 11 8.46 4.96 8.95
CA LEU A 11 8.47 5.60 7.63
C LEU A 11 8.91 4.64 6.52
N ALA A 12 9.95 3.84 6.75
CA ALA A 12 10.40 2.83 5.79
C ALA A 12 9.34 1.76 5.53
N MET A 13 8.67 1.25 6.57
CA MET A 13 7.58 0.29 6.44
C MET A 13 6.36 0.89 5.72
N ALA A 14 6.02 2.15 6.02
CA ALA A 14 4.93 2.86 5.35
C ALA A 14 5.25 3.07 3.86
N ALA A 15 6.46 3.53 3.53
CA ALA A 15 6.90 3.72 2.15
C ALA A 15 6.89 2.41 1.36
N TRP A 16 7.40 1.33 1.95
CA TRP A 16 7.39 0.01 1.32
C TRP A 16 5.97 -0.51 1.09
N SER A 17 5.10 -0.40 2.10
CA SER A 17 3.70 -0.83 2.01
C SER A 17 2.95 -0.05 0.93
N PHE A 18 3.09 1.28 0.92
CA PHE A 18 2.50 2.13 -0.10
C PHE A 18 2.97 1.74 -1.51
N TRP A 19 4.26 1.53 -1.69
CA TRP A 19 4.82 1.09 -2.96
C TRP A 19 4.27 -0.27 -3.40
N TYR A 20 4.28 -1.26 -2.51
CA TYR A 20 3.84 -2.62 -2.82
C TYR A 20 2.34 -2.69 -3.17
N PHE A 21 1.48 -2.19 -2.29
CA PHE A 21 0.02 -2.20 -2.51
C PHE A 21 -0.40 -1.26 -3.63
N GLY A 22 0.28 -0.12 -3.79
CA GLY A 22 0.08 0.79 -4.92
C GLY A 22 0.37 0.11 -6.25
N ARG A 23 1.50 -0.59 -6.35
CA ARG A 23 1.85 -1.37 -7.54
C ARG A 23 0.83 -2.49 -7.77
N MET A 24 0.37 -3.17 -6.71
CA MET A 24 -0.60 -4.27 -6.81
C MET A 24 -1.93 -3.79 -7.35
N LEU A 25 -2.42 -2.65 -6.84
CA LEU A 25 -3.63 -2.01 -7.32
C LEU A 25 -3.48 -1.55 -8.77
N ALA A 26 -2.36 -0.91 -9.11
CA ALA A 26 -2.10 -0.43 -10.48
C ALA A 26 -2.04 -1.59 -11.49
N THR A 27 -1.34 -2.68 -11.16
CA THR A 27 -1.27 -3.88 -11.99
C THR A 27 -2.64 -4.55 -12.08
N GLY A 28 -3.37 -4.68 -10.97
CA GLY A 28 -4.71 -5.26 -10.93
C GLY A 28 -5.71 -4.48 -11.76
N LEU A 29 -5.65 -3.15 -11.75
CA LEU A 29 -6.44 -2.31 -12.63
C LEU A 29 -6.02 -2.47 -14.10
N ARG A 30 -4.73 -2.39 -14.43
CA ARG A 30 -4.28 -2.41 -15.83
C ARG A 30 -4.42 -3.76 -16.52
N THR A 31 -4.06 -4.83 -15.83
CA THR A 31 -3.93 -6.17 -16.40
C THR A 31 -5.01 -7.13 -15.94
N GLY A 32 -5.75 -6.76 -14.90
CA GLY A 32 -6.61 -7.69 -14.22
C GLY A 32 -5.84 -8.75 -13.41
N ARG A 33 -4.59 -8.54 -13.03
CA ARG A 33 -3.81 -9.56 -12.31
C ARG A 33 -3.26 -9.00 -11.02
N LEU A 34 -3.12 -9.86 -10.03
CA LEU A 34 -2.32 -9.54 -8.86
C LEU A 34 -0.85 -9.73 -9.26
N ILE A 35 0.07 -8.99 -8.62
CA ILE A 35 1.47 -8.87 -9.05
C ILE A 35 2.19 -10.23 -9.22
N ASP A 36 1.69 -11.29 -8.58
CA ASP A 36 2.27 -12.65 -8.66
C ASP A 36 1.46 -13.69 -9.43
N SER A 37 0.32 -13.35 -10.04
CA SER A 37 -0.40 -14.33 -10.86
C SER A 37 0.11 -14.29 -12.29
N ARG A 38 0.99 -15.22 -12.70
CA ARG A 38 1.18 -15.55 -14.13
C ARG A 38 -0.05 -16.34 -14.60
N PRO A 39 -0.86 -15.84 -15.55
CA PRO A 39 -1.84 -16.67 -16.21
C PRO A 39 -1.04 -17.73 -16.98
N PRO A 40 -1.57 -18.95 -17.07
CA PRO A 40 -1.09 -19.91 -18.05
C PRO A 40 -1.04 -19.25 -19.43
N ASP A 41 0.04 -19.47 -20.17
CA ASP A 41 0.22 -18.90 -21.50
C ASP A 41 -1.03 -19.20 -22.38
N GLY A 42 -1.56 -18.16 -23.01
CA GLY A 42 -2.70 -18.26 -23.94
C GLY A 42 -4.10 -17.95 -23.37
N VAL A 43 -4.24 -17.63 -22.07
CA VAL A 43 -5.55 -17.25 -21.50
C VAL A 43 -5.73 -15.72 -21.53
N PRO A 44 -6.73 -15.18 -22.26
CA PRO A 44 -7.03 -13.75 -22.23
C PRO A 44 -7.52 -13.36 -20.83
N VAL A 45 -6.79 -12.46 -20.17
CA VAL A 45 -7.14 -11.99 -18.83
C VAL A 45 -8.16 -10.86 -18.94
N THR A 46 -9.40 -11.21 -19.27
CA THR A 46 -10.52 -10.25 -19.30
C THR A 46 -11.04 -10.01 -17.87
N ARG A 47 -11.53 -8.79 -17.58
CA ARG A 47 -12.00 -8.39 -16.24
C ARG A 47 -13.34 -9.06 -15.83
N GLU A 48 -14.04 -9.68 -16.77
CA GLU A 48 -15.46 -10.03 -16.66
C GLU A 48 -15.76 -11.32 -15.87
N SER A 49 -14.75 -12.15 -15.57
CA SER A 49 -14.94 -13.44 -14.87
C SER A 49 -13.96 -13.68 -13.71
N LYS A 50 -13.53 -12.61 -13.03
CA LYS A 50 -12.55 -12.72 -11.94
C LYS A 50 -13.13 -13.40 -10.70
N PRO A 51 -12.37 -14.31 -10.06
CA PRO A 51 -12.79 -14.90 -8.79
C PRO A 51 -12.90 -13.82 -7.71
N PHE A 52 -13.80 -14.03 -6.74
CA PHE A 52 -13.97 -13.15 -5.57
C PHE A 52 -12.65 -12.75 -4.91
N GLY A 53 -11.69 -13.68 -4.83
CA GLY A 53 -10.35 -13.43 -4.28
C GLY A 53 -9.57 -12.31 -4.97
N PHE A 54 -9.76 -12.09 -6.28
CA PHE A 54 -9.15 -10.96 -6.98
C PHE A 54 -9.71 -9.62 -6.45
N TRP A 55 -11.03 -9.51 -6.36
CA TRP A 55 -11.68 -8.27 -5.91
C TRP A 55 -11.43 -7.99 -4.42
N LEU A 56 -11.39 -9.03 -3.60
CA LEU A 56 -10.98 -8.93 -2.20
C LEU A 56 -9.54 -8.39 -2.08
N ALA A 57 -8.61 -8.92 -2.87
CA ALA A 57 -7.22 -8.45 -2.87
C ALA A 57 -7.08 -7.00 -3.38
N MET A 58 -7.90 -6.59 -4.36
CA MET A 58 -7.98 -5.20 -4.84
C MET A 58 -8.50 -4.26 -3.75
N ALA A 59 -9.55 -4.67 -3.02
CA ALA A 59 -10.11 -3.90 -1.92
C ALA A 59 -9.10 -3.75 -0.76
N ILE A 60 -8.40 -4.83 -0.38
CA ILE A 60 -7.33 -4.80 0.62
C ILE A 60 -6.22 -3.85 0.18
N SER A 61 -5.79 -3.91 -1.08
CA SER A 61 -4.74 -3.03 -1.60
C SER A 61 -5.14 -1.55 -1.51
N GLY A 62 -6.39 -1.22 -1.87
CA GLY A 62 -6.91 0.15 -1.73
C GLY A 62 -6.96 0.60 -0.27
N LEU A 63 -7.45 -0.25 0.62
CA LEU A 63 -7.59 0.05 2.05
C LEU A 63 -6.23 0.23 2.72
N MET A 64 -5.23 -0.58 2.34
CA MET A 64 -3.85 -0.43 2.81
C MET A 64 -3.25 0.90 2.38
N ILE A 65 -3.43 1.33 1.12
CA ILE A 65 -2.94 2.62 0.63
C ILE A 65 -3.55 3.76 1.44
N VAL A 66 -4.88 3.78 1.57
CA VAL A 66 -5.60 4.84 2.32
C VAL A 66 -5.17 4.86 3.78
N GLY A 67 -5.10 3.68 4.43
CA GLY A 67 -4.65 3.56 5.81
C GLY A 67 -3.21 4.04 6.00
N THR A 68 -2.32 3.74 5.05
CA THR A 68 -0.92 4.18 5.13
C THR A 68 -0.80 5.71 4.97
N ILE A 69 -1.56 6.32 4.06
CA ILE A 69 -1.63 7.78 3.92
C ILE A 69 -2.13 8.42 5.21
N TYR A 70 -3.22 7.90 5.78
CA TYR A 70 -3.80 8.43 7.01
C TYR A 70 -2.79 8.38 8.17
N LEU A 71 -2.10 7.25 8.36
CA LEU A 71 -1.07 7.10 9.38
C LEU A 71 0.12 8.02 9.14
N ALA A 72 0.55 8.21 7.89
CA ALA A 72 1.63 9.13 7.54
C ALA A 72 1.26 10.59 7.84
N VAL A 73 0.01 11.00 7.60
CA VAL A 73 -0.51 12.32 7.95
C VAL A 73 -0.51 12.52 9.47
N LEU A 74 -1.01 11.54 10.23
CA LEU A 74 -0.96 11.60 11.70
C LEU A 74 0.46 11.69 12.24
N LEU A 75 1.39 10.89 11.68
CA LEU A 75 2.79 10.91 12.06
C LEU A 75 3.42 12.28 11.76
N THR A 76 3.14 12.84 10.59
CA THR A 76 3.64 14.16 10.19
C THR A 76 3.11 15.25 11.12
N GLY A 77 1.82 15.24 11.44
CA GLY A 77 1.24 16.17 12.42
C GLY A 77 1.88 16.05 13.80
N HIS A 78 2.20 14.82 14.23
CA HIS A 78 2.89 14.57 15.49
C HIS A 78 4.35 15.07 15.48
N LEU A 79 5.05 14.94 14.35
CA LEU A 79 6.42 15.46 14.17
C LEU A 79 6.44 16.99 14.12
N ILE A 80 5.49 17.62 13.44
CA ILE A 80 5.33 19.08 13.42
C ILE A 80 5.02 19.60 14.82
N GLY A 81 4.14 18.92 15.57
CA GLY A 81 3.86 19.26 16.96
C GLY A 81 5.10 19.20 17.86
N TYR A 82 6.01 18.23 17.64
CA TYR A 82 7.30 18.19 18.35
C TYR A 82 8.23 19.33 17.94
N TRP A 83 8.26 19.66 16.65
CA TRP A 83 9.07 20.75 16.11
C TRP A 83 8.64 22.12 16.65
N GLU A 84 7.34 22.39 16.73
CA GLU A 84 6.80 23.62 17.32
C GLU A 84 6.96 23.66 18.85
N ALA A 85 7.04 22.52 19.51
CA ALA A 85 7.26 22.44 20.96
C ALA A 85 8.72 22.73 21.40
N GLY A 86 9.64 22.99 20.46
CA GLY A 86 11.01 23.43 20.78
C GLY A 86 11.92 22.36 21.38
N LEU A 87 11.62 21.07 21.13
CA LEU A 87 12.51 19.93 21.39
C LEU A 87 13.25 19.51 20.12
#